data_AF-A0A9W7BDK8-F1
#
_entry.id   AF-A0A9W7BDK8-F1
#
_cell.length_a   1.000
_cell.length_b   1.000
_cell.length_c   1.000
_cell.angle_alpha   90.00
_cell.angle_beta   90.00
_cell.angle_gamma   90.00
#
_symmetry.space_group_name_H-M   'P 1'
#
loop_
_entity.id
_entity.type
_entity.pdbx_description
1 polymer ?
#
loop_
_entity_poly.entity_id
_entity_poly.type
_entity_poly.pdbx_seq_one_letter_code
_entity_poly.pdbx_strand_id
1 'polypeptide(L)'
;MRLSHLLLPALTLANAHARDVVIQDGQWTNTTSGEKIVLTGTNVVMKGDPWLPAVEGSAICDSTESTGSSTSCQTFNEADVNHIKSLGYNMIRLGVIWAGAQPDGPYTDLNTDLLDRLNAILDLCEKHDLQVLIDLHQDAIGTAVCGEGVPMWFSQLAIPNQIGKPLWPLPTLDDGTCGRNDTETWAQYAGDVDYNLKNLCCRKLSGGNWGQLTSTSQAQETMLFTFTKGRDMFADFAGKVAEAVNNKPAAFGIELMNEPPAIERSVMYKAWQTAAEAIREFSDDIAVGIADTANGALPIGNFDLRKETVDWLTTGDKHLFYAFHWYGTPETPDTAIDNAIGLGEKWGMPVHLTEFGGYGGDDYGCATQRAAKAAGVGSSYWHYSDYCWPKHCPDGSPDGYCPLPDGDRWGACITGWGSGNNSFACP
;
A
#
# COMPACT_ATOMS: atom_id res chain seq x y z
N MET A 1 -3.78 23.67 -42.99
CA MET A 1 -3.64 22.20 -43.12
C MET A 1 -4.54 21.58 -42.07
N ARG A 2 -5.54 20.80 -42.50
CA ARG A 2 -6.51 20.14 -41.62
C ARG A 2 -5.79 19.00 -40.88
N LEU A 3 -5.81 19.00 -39.55
CA LEU A 3 -5.42 17.81 -38.77
C LEU A 3 -6.52 16.77 -38.91
N SER A 4 -6.17 15.65 -39.52
CA SER A 4 -6.99 14.46 -39.61
C SER A 4 -6.99 13.77 -38.24
N HIS A 5 -8.18 13.65 -37.63
CA HIS A 5 -8.38 12.74 -36.50
C HIS A 5 -8.21 11.30 -37.01
N LEU A 6 -7.11 10.65 -36.65
CA LEU A 6 -7.07 9.19 -36.64
C LEU A 6 -7.98 8.75 -35.48
N LEU A 7 -9.16 8.23 -35.82
CA LEU A 7 -9.90 7.36 -34.91
C LEU A 7 -9.01 6.14 -34.67
N LEU A 8 -8.52 5.97 -33.44
CA LEU A 8 -8.07 4.66 -32.99
C LEU A 8 -9.29 3.71 -33.03
N PRO A 9 -9.11 2.44 -33.42
CA PRO A 9 -10.18 1.47 -33.32
C PRO A 9 -10.54 1.35 -31.84
N ALA A 10 -11.84 1.40 -31.54
CA ALA A 10 -12.35 0.99 -30.24
C ALA A 10 -11.80 -0.40 -29.97
N LEU A 11 -10.88 -0.51 -29.01
CA LEU A 11 -10.59 -1.81 -28.42
C LEU A 11 -11.93 -2.33 -27.92
N THR A 12 -12.40 -3.41 -28.52
CA THR A 12 -13.44 -4.23 -27.92
C THR A 12 -12.98 -4.52 -26.51
N LEU A 13 -13.65 -3.96 -25.50
CA LEU A 13 -13.54 -4.37 -24.11
C LEU A 13 -13.60 -5.89 -24.12
N ALA A 14 -12.45 -6.54 -23.88
CA ALA A 14 -12.43 -7.97 -23.62
C ALA A 14 -13.45 -8.18 -22.48
N ASN A 15 -14.31 -9.19 -22.60
CA ASN A 15 -15.34 -9.49 -21.60
C ASN A 15 -14.70 -9.43 -20.21
N ALA A 16 -14.93 -8.34 -19.47
CA ALA A 16 -14.55 -8.25 -18.08
C ALA A 16 -15.32 -9.39 -17.39
N HIS A 17 -14.58 -10.31 -16.79
CA HIS A 17 -15.19 -11.31 -15.93
C HIS A 17 -15.79 -10.59 -14.73
N ALA A 18 -17.01 -10.95 -14.35
CA ALA A 18 -17.62 -10.40 -13.14
C ALA A 18 -16.69 -10.70 -11.96
N ARG A 19 -16.39 -9.69 -11.13
CA ARG A 19 -15.55 -9.86 -9.95
C ARG A 19 -16.21 -10.82 -8.96
N ASP A 20 -15.41 -11.53 -8.17
CA ASP A 20 -15.92 -12.48 -7.18
C ASP A 20 -16.63 -11.77 -6.02
N VAL A 21 -16.15 -10.56 -5.70
CA VAL A 21 -16.72 -9.70 -4.66
C VAL A 21 -16.92 -8.30 -5.21
N VAL A 22 -18.11 -7.75 -4.94
CA VAL A 22 -18.50 -6.39 -5.34
C VAL A 22 -19.15 -5.65 -4.18
N ILE A 23 -19.31 -4.33 -4.34
CA ILE A 23 -20.14 -3.52 -3.44
C ILE A 23 -21.55 -3.48 -4.00
N GLN A 24 -22.50 -4.00 -3.22
CA GLN A 24 -23.92 -3.94 -3.52
C GLN A 24 -24.69 -3.44 -2.30
N ASP A 25 -25.53 -2.42 -2.50
CA ASP A 25 -26.32 -1.78 -1.44
C ASP A 25 -25.47 -1.34 -0.22
N GLY A 26 -24.25 -0.84 -0.49
CA GLY A 26 -23.32 -0.36 0.53
C GLY A 26 -22.60 -1.47 1.30
N GLN A 27 -22.60 -2.72 0.81
CA GLN A 27 -22.00 -3.87 1.49
C GLN A 27 -21.18 -4.75 0.54
N TRP A 28 -20.20 -5.45 1.08
CA TRP A 28 -19.45 -6.48 0.36
C TRP A 28 -20.35 -7.70 0.10
N THR A 29 -20.45 -8.09 -1.17
CA THR A 29 -21.31 -9.18 -1.62
C THR A 29 -20.52 -10.12 -2.51
N ASN A 30 -20.58 -11.42 -2.23
CA ASN A 30 -20.07 -12.45 -3.12
C ASN A 30 -21.01 -12.57 -4.34
N THR A 31 -20.48 -12.41 -5.54
CA THR A 31 -21.30 -12.36 -6.77
C THR A 31 -21.89 -13.71 -7.17
N THR A 32 -21.25 -14.81 -6.76
CA THR A 32 -21.72 -16.16 -7.07
C THR A 32 -22.87 -16.57 -6.16
N SER A 33 -22.79 -16.31 -4.85
CA SER A 33 -23.85 -16.66 -3.91
C SER A 33 -24.93 -15.58 -3.77
N GLY A 34 -24.60 -14.33 -4.05
CA GLY A 34 -25.44 -13.16 -3.74
C GLY A 34 -25.49 -12.84 -2.25
N GLU A 35 -24.66 -13.48 -1.43
CA GLU A 35 -24.63 -13.29 0.02
C GLU A 35 -23.59 -12.23 0.43
N LYS A 36 -23.88 -11.57 1.55
CA LYS A 36 -22.95 -10.67 2.21
C LYS A 36 -21.72 -11.45 2.66
N ILE A 37 -20.53 -10.88 2.45
CA ILE A 37 -19.26 -11.50 2.83
C ILE A 37 -18.47 -10.58 3.76
N VAL A 38 -17.86 -11.15 4.80
CA VAL A 38 -16.85 -10.48 5.60
C VAL A 38 -15.49 -10.97 5.13
N LEU A 39 -14.66 -10.03 4.68
CA LEU A 39 -13.34 -10.31 4.14
C LEU A 39 -12.31 -10.17 5.26
N THR A 40 -11.62 -11.26 5.60
CA THR A 40 -10.58 -11.28 6.63
C THR A 40 -9.31 -11.92 6.09
N GLY A 41 -8.18 -11.28 6.36
CA GLY A 41 -6.92 -11.65 5.73
C GLY A 41 -5.69 -11.09 6.41
N THR A 42 -4.63 -11.00 5.61
CA THR A 42 -3.30 -10.52 6.01
C THR A 42 -2.67 -9.71 4.89
N ASN A 43 -1.69 -8.88 5.25
CA ASN A 43 -0.94 -8.03 4.34
C ASN A 43 0.27 -8.78 3.75
N VAL A 44 0.44 -8.68 2.43
CA VAL A 44 1.58 -9.19 1.66
C VAL A 44 2.17 -8.01 0.90
N VAL A 45 3.28 -7.47 1.41
CA VAL A 45 3.90 -6.26 0.86
C VAL A 45 5.40 -6.45 0.75
N MET A 46 5.94 -6.27 -0.45
CA MET A 46 7.38 -6.31 -0.72
C MET A 46 7.87 -4.90 -1.04
N LYS A 47 8.65 -4.31 -0.13
CA LYS A 47 8.99 -2.87 -0.12
C LYS A 47 10.24 -2.49 -0.92
N GLY A 48 10.71 -3.38 -1.79
CA GLY A 48 11.85 -3.16 -2.65
C GLY A 48 11.87 -4.16 -3.79
N ASP A 49 12.75 -3.94 -4.77
CA ASP A 49 12.90 -4.80 -5.94
C ASP A 49 13.04 -6.30 -5.56
N PRO A 50 12.30 -7.21 -6.22
CA PRO A 50 11.50 -7.06 -7.44
C PRO A 50 10.05 -6.57 -7.21
N TRP A 51 9.75 -5.96 -6.06
CA TRP A 51 8.49 -5.31 -5.69
C TRP A 51 7.26 -6.21 -5.55
N LEU A 52 7.30 -7.42 -6.11
CA LEU A 52 6.36 -8.50 -5.88
C LEU A 52 7.09 -9.85 -5.79
N PRO A 53 6.66 -10.76 -4.91
CA PRO A 53 7.27 -12.09 -4.85
C PRO A 53 6.96 -12.92 -6.11
N ALA A 54 7.80 -13.90 -6.42
CA ALA A 54 7.46 -14.91 -7.43
C ALA A 54 6.42 -15.91 -6.88
N VAL A 55 5.83 -16.78 -7.70
CA VAL A 55 4.86 -17.80 -7.23
C VAL A 55 5.42 -19.22 -7.19
N GLU A 56 6.60 -19.44 -7.75
CA GLU A 56 7.21 -20.77 -7.86
C GLU A 56 7.96 -21.15 -6.58
N GLY A 57 7.36 -22.00 -5.76
CA GLY A 57 7.92 -22.44 -4.49
C GLY A 57 7.10 -23.54 -3.83
N SER A 58 7.58 -24.06 -2.71
CA SER A 58 6.91 -25.15 -1.97
C SER A 58 6.90 -24.98 -0.46
N ALA A 59 7.34 -23.82 0.04
CA ALA A 59 7.45 -23.53 1.46
C ALA A 59 6.73 -22.23 1.75
N ILE A 60 6.12 -22.13 2.93
CA ILE A 60 5.56 -20.87 3.40
C ILE A 60 6.68 -19.85 3.60
N CYS A 61 6.38 -18.59 3.31
CA CYS A 61 7.20 -17.46 3.67
C CYS A 61 7.22 -17.33 5.21
N ASP A 62 8.39 -17.61 5.77
CA ASP A 62 8.66 -17.63 7.21
C ASP A 62 9.93 -16.84 7.49
N SER A 63 9.87 -15.54 7.19
CA SER A 63 10.92 -14.59 7.50
C SER A 63 10.35 -13.59 8.50
N THR A 64 10.51 -13.89 9.79
CA THR A 64 10.32 -12.93 10.88
C THR A 64 11.68 -12.37 11.31
N GLU A 65 11.70 -11.38 12.18
CA GLU A 65 12.94 -10.92 12.82
C GLU A 65 13.68 -12.07 13.53
N SER A 66 12.94 -13.02 14.12
CA SER A 66 13.51 -14.11 14.90
C SER A 66 13.98 -15.31 14.07
N THR A 67 13.31 -15.61 12.95
CA THR A 67 13.69 -16.74 12.08
C THR A 67 14.79 -16.37 11.10
N GLY A 68 14.85 -15.11 10.65
CA GLY A 68 15.89 -14.61 9.76
C GLY A 68 16.02 -15.38 8.44
N SER A 69 14.99 -16.15 8.03
CA SER A 69 15.03 -16.96 6.81
C SER A 69 15.21 -16.06 5.61
N SER A 70 16.27 -16.32 4.83
CA SER A 70 16.68 -15.46 3.71
C SER A 70 16.16 -15.93 2.34
N THR A 71 15.37 -17.02 2.28
CA THR A 71 14.98 -17.64 1.00
C THR A 71 13.50 -17.97 0.85
N SER A 72 12.79 -18.31 1.93
CA SER A 72 11.37 -18.71 1.82
C SER A 72 10.44 -17.55 1.40
N CYS A 73 10.85 -16.30 1.61
CA CYS A 73 10.06 -15.11 1.31
C CYS A 73 10.41 -14.43 -0.02
N GLN A 74 11.12 -15.14 -0.91
CA GLN A 74 11.24 -14.74 -2.31
C GLN A 74 9.94 -15.01 -3.11
N THR A 75 9.05 -15.81 -2.51
CA THR A 75 7.85 -16.31 -3.17
C THR A 75 6.59 -16.12 -2.32
N PHE A 76 5.44 -15.98 -2.99
CA PHE A 76 4.09 -16.18 -2.47
C PHE A 76 3.48 -17.30 -3.31
N ASN A 77 3.58 -18.54 -2.81
CA ASN A 77 3.29 -19.76 -3.57
C ASN A 77 2.05 -20.50 -3.03
N GLU A 78 1.72 -21.65 -3.63
CA GLU A 78 0.55 -22.44 -3.25
C GLU A 78 0.57 -22.89 -1.78
N ALA A 79 1.74 -23.07 -1.15
CA ALA A 79 1.85 -23.35 0.28
C ALA A 79 1.41 -22.16 1.13
N ASP A 80 1.76 -20.93 0.73
CA ASP A 80 1.33 -19.69 1.41
C ASP A 80 -0.18 -19.53 1.37
N VAL A 81 -0.77 -19.69 0.18
CA VAL A 81 -2.22 -19.60 -0.02
C VAL A 81 -2.96 -20.64 0.81
N ASN A 82 -2.51 -21.89 0.79
CA ASN A 82 -3.11 -22.94 1.60
C ASN A 82 -2.97 -22.67 3.10
N HIS A 83 -1.84 -22.11 3.52
CA HIS A 83 -1.62 -21.74 4.91
C HIS A 83 -2.57 -20.61 5.35
N ILE A 84 -2.66 -19.52 4.58
CA ILE A 84 -3.58 -18.40 4.83
C ILE A 84 -5.03 -18.90 4.94
N LYS A 85 -5.47 -19.76 4.01
CA LYS A 85 -6.81 -20.35 4.07
C LYS A 85 -6.99 -21.27 5.29
N SER A 86 -5.94 -21.98 5.72
CA SER A 86 -5.99 -22.82 6.93
C SER A 86 -6.18 -22.01 8.23
N LEU A 87 -5.81 -20.72 8.23
CA LEU A 87 -6.08 -19.79 9.32
C LEU A 87 -7.54 -19.26 9.31
N GLY A 88 -8.32 -19.62 8.29
CA GLY A 88 -9.69 -19.15 8.09
C GLY A 88 -9.79 -17.84 7.33
N TYR A 89 -8.69 -17.36 6.75
CA TYR A 89 -8.68 -16.16 5.92
C TYR A 89 -9.19 -16.45 4.50
N ASN A 90 -9.82 -15.43 3.91
CA ASN A 90 -10.41 -15.47 2.57
C ASN A 90 -9.90 -14.34 1.67
N MET A 91 -8.99 -13.49 2.16
CA MET A 91 -8.35 -12.49 1.34
C MET A 91 -6.88 -12.25 1.72
N ILE A 92 -6.17 -11.55 0.84
CA ILE A 92 -4.93 -10.82 1.14
C ILE A 92 -5.06 -9.35 0.72
N ARG A 93 -4.33 -8.47 1.40
CA ARG A 93 -4.04 -7.12 0.94
C ARG A 93 -2.63 -7.10 0.33
N LEU A 94 -2.56 -6.90 -0.98
CA LEU A 94 -1.34 -7.03 -1.78
C LEU A 94 -0.80 -5.66 -2.16
N GLY A 95 0.39 -5.33 -1.66
CA GLY A 95 1.03 -4.05 -1.94
C GLY A 95 1.59 -3.96 -3.36
N VAL A 96 1.26 -2.89 -4.06
CA VAL A 96 1.81 -2.49 -5.37
C VAL A 96 2.42 -1.10 -5.21
N ILE A 97 3.75 -1.03 -5.26
CA ILE A 97 4.50 0.20 -5.01
C ILE A 97 4.73 0.94 -6.34
N TRP A 98 4.39 2.24 -6.40
CA TRP A 98 4.51 3.05 -7.61
C TRP A 98 5.94 3.08 -8.18
N ALA A 99 6.95 3.11 -7.29
CA ALA A 99 8.37 3.08 -7.67
C ALA A 99 8.75 1.86 -8.51
N GLY A 100 8.19 0.68 -8.21
CA GLY A 100 8.38 -0.54 -9.00
C GLY A 100 7.45 -0.60 -10.20
N ALA A 101 6.26 -0.02 -10.10
CA ALA A 101 5.22 -0.12 -11.11
C ALA A 101 5.49 0.78 -12.34
N GLN A 102 5.93 2.02 -12.14
CA GLN A 102 6.28 2.96 -13.22
C GLN A 102 7.66 3.60 -12.96
N PRO A 103 8.77 2.83 -13.07
CA PRO A 103 10.10 3.32 -12.74
C PRO A 103 10.66 4.32 -13.77
N ASP A 104 10.17 4.26 -15.02
CA ASP A 104 10.79 4.95 -16.17
C ASP A 104 10.24 6.36 -16.43
N GLY A 105 9.18 6.77 -15.73
CA GLY A 105 8.62 8.12 -15.82
C GLY A 105 7.10 8.17 -15.70
N PRO A 106 6.51 9.36 -15.84
CA PRO A 106 5.06 9.52 -15.79
C PRO A 106 4.40 8.99 -17.07
N TYR A 107 3.19 8.44 -16.95
CA TYR A 107 2.37 7.97 -18.09
C TYR A 107 3.00 6.84 -18.90
N THR A 108 3.94 6.08 -18.32
CA THR A 108 4.48 4.86 -18.93
C THR A 108 3.56 3.68 -18.62
N ASP A 109 3.64 2.62 -19.43
CA ASP A 109 3.01 1.36 -19.03
C ASP A 109 3.68 0.79 -17.76
N LEU A 110 2.98 -0.14 -17.10
CA LEU A 110 3.55 -0.81 -15.93
C LEU A 110 4.79 -1.61 -16.33
N ASN A 111 5.77 -1.66 -15.43
CA ASN A 111 6.96 -2.47 -15.59
C ASN A 111 6.57 -3.94 -15.86
N THR A 112 7.21 -4.57 -16.86
CA THR A 112 6.84 -5.91 -17.31
C THR A 112 7.07 -6.99 -16.26
N ASP A 113 8.14 -6.93 -15.48
CA ASP A 113 8.42 -7.92 -14.43
C ASP A 113 7.39 -7.82 -13.29
N LEU A 114 7.06 -6.58 -12.88
CA LEU A 114 5.99 -6.35 -11.91
C LEU A 114 4.64 -6.86 -12.43
N LEU A 115 4.32 -6.59 -13.70
CA LEU A 115 3.07 -7.04 -14.32
C LEU A 115 2.97 -8.57 -14.40
N ASP A 116 4.07 -9.25 -14.78
CA ASP A 116 4.12 -10.71 -14.85
C ASP A 116 3.93 -11.35 -13.46
N ARG A 117 4.57 -10.79 -12.43
CA ARG A 117 4.42 -11.23 -11.03
C ARG A 117 3.03 -10.97 -10.48
N LEU A 118 2.47 -9.78 -10.74
CA LEU A 118 1.11 -9.43 -10.34
C LEU A 118 0.10 -10.41 -10.93
N ASN A 119 0.20 -10.67 -12.24
CA ASN A 119 -0.67 -11.63 -12.91
C ASN A 119 -0.54 -13.04 -12.33
N ALA A 120 0.68 -13.50 -12.07
CA ALA A 120 0.93 -14.82 -11.50
C ALA A 120 0.33 -14.97 -10.09
N ILE A 121 0.46 -13.95 -9.24
CA ILE A 121 -0.14 -13.94 -7.90
C ILE A 121 -1.66 -13.94 -8.00
N LEU A 122 -2.25 -13.11 -8.87
CA LEU A 122 -3.70 -13.04 -9.04
C LEU A 122 -4.29 -14.35 -9.59
N ASP A 123 -3.61 -14.99 -10.54
CA ASP A 123 -4.02 -16.30 -11.08
C ASP A 123 -3.94 -17.40 -10.00
N LEU A 124 -2.92 -17.35 -9.15
CA LEU A 124 -2.79 -18.26 -8.02
C LEU A 124 -3.92 -18.04 -7.01
N CYS A 125 -4.22 -16.79 -6.65
CA CYS A 125 -5.31 -16.44 -5.75
C CYS A 125 -6.69 -16.86 -6.31
N GLU A 126 -6.95 -16.62 -7.59
CA GLU A 126 -8.17 -17.02 -8.28
C GLU A 126 -8.35 -18.55 -8.27
N LYS A 127 -7.31 -19.30 -8.66
CA LYS A 127 -7.31 -20.78 -8.64
C LYS A 127 -7.72 -21.34 -7.27
N HIS A 128 -7.40 -20.62 -6.20
CA HIS A 128 -7.60 -21.06 -4.84
C HIS A 128 -8.76 -20.36 -4.12
N ASP A 129 -9.57 -19.53 -4.78
CA ASP A 129 -10.65 -18.76 -4.15
C ASP A 129 -10.13 -17.95 -2.93
N LEU A 130 -9.12 -17.12 -3.18
CA LEU A 130 -8.55 -16.16 -2.25
C LEU A 130 -8.68 -14.77 -2.86
N GLN A 131 -9.39 -13.87 -2.18
CA GLN A 131 -9.68 -12.53 -2.69
C GLN A 131 -8.48 -11.59 -2.49
N VAL A 132 -8.31 -10.60 -3.36
CA VAL A 132 -7.16 -9.70 -3.34
C VAL A 132 -7.63 -8.24 -3.34
N LEU A 133 -7.27 -7.52 -2.28
CA LEU A 133 -7.30 -6.07 -2.25
C LEU A 133 -5.94 -5.57 -2.73
N ILE A 134 -5.89 -4.85 -3.84
CA ILE A 134 -4.67 -4.18 -4.27
C ILE A 134 -4.49 -2.93 -3.43
N ASP A 135 -3.31 -2.74 -2.87
CA ASP A 135 -2.95 -1.57 -2.08
C ASP A 135 -1.85 -0.78 -2.79
N LEU A 136 -2.12 0.47 -3.14
CA LEU A 136 -1.12 1.37 -3.70
C LEU A 136 -0.19 1.85 -2.56
N HIS A 137 0.77 0.99 -2.23
CA HIS A 137 1.52 1.07 -0.98
C HIS A 137 2.60 2.15 -1.01
N GLN A 138 2.79 2.79 0.15
CA GLN A 138 3.90 3.70 0.45
C GLN A 138 4.12 3.73 1.97
N ASP A 139 5.36 3.93 2.39
CA ASP A 139 5.69 4.44 3.72
C ASP A 139 6.77 5.50 3.59
N ALA A 140 6.64 6.57 4.38
CA ALA A 140 7.53 7.72 4.30
C ALA A 140 7.71 8.22 2.84
N ILE A 141 6.64 8.18 2.06
CA ILE A 141 6.42 8.73 0.72
C ILE A 141 7.18 8.02 -0.40
N GLY A 142 8.47 7.77 -0.22
CA GLY A 142 9.33 7.28 -1.29
C GLY A 142 10.80 7.35 -0.95
N THR A 143 11.61 6.81 -1.86
CA THR A 143 13.05 6.63 -1.68
C THR A 143 13.77 7.92 -1.28
N ALA A 144 13.39 9.08 -1.83
CA ALA A 144 13.99 10.38 -1.54
C ALA A 144 13.84 10.85 -0.08
N VAL A 145 12.90 10.28 0.66
CA VAL A 145 12.64 10.56 2.08
C VAL A 145 12.96 9.33 2.95
N CYS A 146 13.81 8.43 2.43
CA CYS A 146 14.24 7.19 3.07
C CYS A 146 13.17 6.10 3.24
N GLY A 147 12.00 6.26 2.60
CA GLY A 147 10.94 5.26 2.57
C GLY A 147 10.80 4.57 1.21
N GLU A 148 9.57 4.21 0.86
CA GLU A 148 9.17 3.64 -0.42
C GLU A 148 7.74 4.09 -0.78
N GLY A 149 7.37 4.01 -2.04
CA GLY A 149 6.12 4.61 -2.54
C GLY A 149 6.33 5.23 -3.89
N VAL A 150 6.41 6.56 -3.95
CA VAL A 150 6.62 7.29 -5.20
C VAL A 150 8.02 7.01 -5.79
N PRO A 151 8.14 6.90 -7.12
CA PRO A 151 9.44 6.77 -7.80
C PRO A 151 10.31 8.02 -7.63
N MET A 152 11.64 7.84 -7.74
CA MET A 152 12.60 8.94 -7.62
C MET A 152 12.36 10.06 -8.66
N TRP A 153 11.96 9.72 -9.89
CA TRP A 153 11.63 10.74 -10.91
C TRP A 153 10.49 11.66 -10.43
N PHE A 154 9.53 11.14 -9.66
CA PHE A 154 8.43 11.92 -9.12
C PHE A 154 8.92 12.85 -8.01
N SER A 155 9.77 12.35 -7.10
CA SER A 155 10.44 13.19 -6.10
C SER A 155 11.28 14.30 -6.73
N GLN A 156 11.95 14.05 -7.87
CA GLN A 156 12.70 15.07 -8.60
C GLN A 156 11.80 16.19 -9.15
N LEU A 157 10.54 15.91 -9.48
CA LEU A 157 9.56 16.93 -9.85
C LEU A 157 9.01 17.67 -8.62
N ALA A 158 8.73 16.93 -7.56
CA ALA A 158 8.07 17.46 -6.36
C ALA A 158 9.00 18.34 -5.51
N ILE A 159 10.22 17.87 -5.26
CA ILE A 159 11.19 18.47 -4.34
C ILE A 159 12.61 18.55 -4.94
N PRO A 160 12.79 19.12 -6.16
CA PRO A 160 14.03 19.09 -6.93
C PRO A 160 15.27 19.59 -6.18
N ASN A 161 15.08 20.50 -5.23
CA ASN A 161 16.15 21.13 -4.47
C ASN A 161 16.31 20.56 -3.05
N GLN A 162 15.60 19.48 -2.68
CA GLN A 162 15.65 18.92 -1.31
C GLN A 162 16.25 17.51 -1.25
N ILE A 163 16.37 16.81 -2.38
CA ILE A 163 16.91 15.45 -2.43
C ILE A 163 18.38 15.47 -1.99
N GLY A 164 18.74 14.56 -1.08
CA GLY A 164 20.09 14.49 -0.51
C GLY A 164 20.40 15.57 0.52
N LYS A 165 19.41 16.34 0.99
CA LYS A 165 19.58 17.23 2.14
C LYS A 165 19.13 16.55 3.43
N PRO A 166 19.67 16.97 4.60
CA PRO A 166 19.16 16.53 5.88
C PRO A 166 17.65 16.74 5.98
N LEU A 167 16.93 15.68 6.38
CA LEU A 167 15.49 15.73 6.56
C LEU A 167 15.13 16.62 7.76
N TRP A 168 14.03 17.38 7.66
CA TRP A 168 13.61 18.30 8.71
C TRP A 168 12.10 18.24 8.94
N PRO A 169 11.59 18.28 10.18
CA PRO A 169 12.34 18.13 11.42
C PRO A 169 12.73 16.67 11.63
N LEU A 170 14.02 16.39 11.72
CA LEU A 170 14.54 15.11 12.17
C LEU A 170 15.63 15.39 13.21
N PRO A 171 15.58 14.79 14.41
CA PRO A 171 16.68 14.92 15.36
C PRO A 171 17.95 14.25 14.84
N THR A 172 19.09 14.61 15.43
CA THR A 172 20.32 13.81 15.24
C THR A 172 20.12 12.46 15.90
N LEU A 173 20.61 11.39 15.27
CA LEU A 173 20.52 10.05 15.83
C LEU A 173 21.33 9.92 17.13
N ASP A 174 21.03 8.92 17.93
CA ASP A 174 21.65 8.69 19.25
C ASP A 174 23.17 8.52 19.18
N ASP A 175 23.70 8.05 18.04
CA ASP A 175 25.14 7.91 17.79
C ASP A 175 25.83 9.21 17.32
N GLY A 176 25.08 10.30 17.22
CA GLY A 176 25.56 11.61 16.78
C GLY A 176 25.62 11.82 15.26
N THR A 177 25.17 10.84 14.45
CA THR A 177 25.20 10.91 12.99
C THR A 177 23.87 11.38 12.38
N CYS A 178 23.88 11.69 11.07
CA CYS A 178 22.68 11.94 10.28
C CYS A 178 21.80 13.12 10.74
N GLY A 179 22.37 14.00 11.57
CA GLY A 179 21.73 15.23 11.99
C GLY A 179 21.73 16.32 10.92
N ARG A 180 21.18 17.48 11.28
CA ARG A 180 21.02 18.64 10.39
C ARG A 180 22.30 19.18 9.76
N ASN A 181 23.46 18.91 10.38
CA ASN A 181 24.76 19.38 9.89
C ASN A 181 25.50 18.34 9.04
N ASP A 182 24.98 17.11 8.92
CA ASP A 182 25.62 16.00 8.19
C ASP A 182 25.35 16.06 6.68
N THR A 183 25.59 17.23 6.08
CA THR A 183 25.21 17.49 4.68
C THR A 183 25.95 16.62 3.68
N GLU A 184 27.15 16.15 4.03
CA GLU A 184 27.97 15.33 3.14
C GLU A 184 27.42 13.90 3.03
N THR A 185 27.03 13.28 4.15
CA THR A 185 26.46 11.93 4.15
C THR A 185 25.08 11.92 3.48
N TRP A 186 24.24 12.91 3.78
CA TRP A 186 22.94 13.05 3.13
C TRP A 186 23.08 13.24 1.60
N ALA A 187 24.11 13.93 1.11
CA ALA A 187 24.29 14.16 -0.32
C ALA A 187 24.72 12.90 -1.11
N GLN A 188 25.21 11.85 -0.44
CA GLN A 188 25.65 10.62 -1.12
C GLN A 188 24.46 9.91 -1.76
N TYR A 189 24.60 9.55 -3.04
CA TYR A 189 23.57 8.89 -3.86
C TYR A 189 22.32 9.74 -4.11
N ALA A 190 22.34 11.05 -3.83
CA ALA A 190 21.18 11.91 -4.05
C ALA A 190 20.61 11.76 -5.48
N GLY A 191 19.33 11.40 -5.57
CA GLY A 191 18.64 11.20 -6.85
C GLY A 191 18.77 9.79 -7.44
N ASP A 192 19.44 8.86 -6.77
CA ASP A 192 19.47 7.44 -7.13
C ASP A 192 18.11 6.78 -6.82
N VAL A 193 17.65 5.85 -7.68
CA VAL A 193 16.38 5.13 -7.46
C VAL A 193 16.39 4.29 -6.17
N ASP A 194 17.58 3.83 -5.76
CA ASP A 194 17.81 3.08 -4.53
C ASP A 194 18.41 3.96 -3.43
N TYR A 195 18.14 5.28 -3.42
CA TYR A 195 18.71 6.21 -2.44
C TYR A 195 18.46 5.77 -0.98
N ASN A 196 17.25 5.33 -0.66
CA ASN A 196 16.89 4.73 0.63
C ASN A 196 17.79 3.54 1.05
N LEU A 197 18.22 2.71 0.10
CA LEU A 197 19.07 1.54 0.33
C LEU A 197 20.56 1.85 0.31
N LYS A 198 20.99 2.83 -0.50
CA LYS A 198 22.40 3.17 -0.67
C LYS A 198 22.88 4.21 0.33
N ASN A 199 22.02 5.14 0.73
CA ASN A 199 22.40 6.20 1.65
C ASN A 199 22.50 5.68 3.10
N LEU A 200 23.64 5.95 3.75
CA LEU A 200 23.89 5.52 5.13
C LEU A 200 22.85 6.06 6.14
N CYS A 201 22.42 7.30 5.98
CA CYS A 201 21.45 7.90 6.89
C CYS A 201 20.06 7.31 6.72
N CYS A 202 19.64 7.05 5.48
CA CYS A 202 18.40 6.34 5.24
C CYS A 202 18.42 4.93 5.86
N ARG A 203 19.50 4.17 5.66
CA ARG A 203 19.65 2.85 6.28
C ARG A 203 19.56 2.93 7.81
N LYS A 204 20.19 3.92 8.46
CA LYS A 204 20.09 4.08 9.92
C LYS A 204 18.67 4.45 10.41
N LEU A 205 17.83 5.00 9.53
CA LEU A 205 16.46 5.41 9.84
C LEU A 205 15.42 4.32 9.55
N SER A 206 15.74 3.34 8.70
CA SER A 206 14.92 2.14 8.52
C SER A 206 14.73 1.35 9.82
N GLY A 207 13.62 0.62 9.96
CA GLY A 207 13.31 -0.19 11.14
C GLY A 207 12.33 0.45 12.13
N GLY A 208 12.79 0.98 13.27
CA GLY A 208 11.90 1.50 14.33
C GLY A 208 11.60 3.00 14.26
N ASN A 209 12.39 3.77 13.50
CA ASN A 209 12.34 5.24 13.49
C ASN A 209 11.66 5.83 12.24
N TRP A 210 11.29 5.00 11.26
CA TRP A 210 10.78 5.45 9.96
C TRP A 210 9.51 6.31 10.06
N GLY A 211 8.64 6.06 11.05
CA GLY A 211 7.38 6.81 11.19
C GLY A 211 7.60 8.33 11.39
N GLN A 212 8.78 8.75 11.85
CA GLN A 212 9.12 10.17 11.98
C GLN A 212 9.36 10.85 10.63
N LEU A 213 9.81 10.09 9.61
CA LEU A 213 10.13 10.58 8.27
C LEU A 213 8.91 11.21 7.59
N THR A 214 7.75 10.62 7.85
CA THR A 214 6.44 11.03 7.36
C THR A 214 6.08 12.48 7.68
N SER A 215 6.59 13.01 8.79
CA SER A 215 6.34 14.39 9.25
C SER A 215 7.31 15.44 8.69
N THR A 216 8.32 15.01 7.92
CA THR A 216 9.34 15.91 7.40
C THR A 216 8.79 16.84 6.31
N SER A 217 9.36 18.04 6.16
CA SER A 217 8.99 18.99 5.11
C SER A 217 9.09 18.37 3.72
N GLN A 218 10.09 17.53 3.49
CA GLN A 218 10.27 16.81 2.23
C GLN A 218 9.11 15.84 1.96
N ALA A 219 8.69 15.08 2.97
CA ALA A 219 7.52 14.22 2.87
C ALA A 219 6.25 15.03 2.59
N GLN A 220 5.99 16.07 3.39
CA GLN A 220 4.79 16.89 3.29
C GLN A 220 4.71 17.66 1.97
N GLU A 221 5.83 18.21 1.48
CA GLU A 221 5.92 18.87 0.17
C GLU A 221 5.66 17.88 -0.98
N THR A 222 6.23 16.67 -0.89
CA THR A 222 6.01 15.62 -1.91
C THR A 222 4.55 15.20 -1.95
N MET A 223 3.91 15.00 -0.80
CA MET A 223 2.49 14.64 -0.75
C MET A 223 1.55 15.75 -1.20
N LEU A 224 1.83 17.00 -0.84
CA LEU A 224 1.09 18.13 -1.38
C LEU A 224 1.23 18.21 -2.91
N PHE A 225 2.42 17.92 -3.44
CA PHE A 225 2.62 17.82 -4.89
C PHE A 225 1.78 16.69 -5.50
N THR A 226 1.79 15.48 -4.91
CA THR A 226 0.92 14.35 -5.31
C THR A 226 -0.54 14.75 -5.39
N PHE A 227 -1.06 15.46 -4.39
CA PHE A 227 -2.46 15.84 -4.39
C PHE A 227 -2.78 17.05 -5.28
N THR A 228 -1.78 17.76 -5.80
CA THR A 228 -1.97 18.96 -6.64
C THR A 228 -1.43 18.77 -8.05
N LYS A 229 -0.17 19.10 -8.29
CA LYS A 229 0.45 19.15 -9.61
C LYS A 229 0.78 17.76 -10.17
N GLY A 230 1.07 16.80 -9.29
CA GLY A 230 1.34 15.40 -9.64
C GLY A 230 0.08 14.52 -9.68
N ARG A 231 -1.11 15.10 -9.45
CA ARG A 231 -2.36 14.36 -9.29
C ARG A 231 -2.67 13.46 -10.49
N ASP A 232 -2.51 13.99 -11.69
CA ASP A 232 -2.83 13.23 -12.90
C ASP A 232 -1.84 12.09 -13.14
N MET A 233 -0.59 12.21 -12.67
CA MET A 233 0.40 11.12 -12.74
C MET A 233 0.05 10.00 -11.76
N PHE A 234 -0.41 10.35 -10.57
CA PHE A 234 -0.88 9.37 -9.58
C PHE A 234 -2.19 8.70 -10.02
N ALA A 235 -3.11 9.46 -10.62
CA ALA A 235 -4.33 8.91 -11.19
C ALA A 235 -4.05 7.97 -12.37
N ASP A 236 -3.09 8.32 -13.24
CA ASP A 236 -2.61 7.44 -14.31
C ASP A 236 -2.08 6.11 -13.76
N PHE A 237 -1.23 6.16 -12.73
CA PHE A 237 -0.75 4.95 -12.03
C PHE A 237 -1.91 4.07 -11.54
N ALA A 238 -2.89 4.66 -10.83
CA ALA A 238 -4.05 3.93 -10.35
C ALA A 238 -4.89 3.32 -11.49
N GLY A 239 -5.08 4.08 -12.57
CA GLY A 239 -5.76 3.60 -13.79
C GLY A 239 -5.02 2.43 -14.46
N LYS A 240 -3.69 2.50 -14.55
CA LYS A 240 -2.85 1.43 -15.10
C LYS A 240 -2.87 0.15 -14.25
N VAL A 241 -2.94 0.30 -12.93
CA VAL A 241 -3.18 -0.85 -12.04
C VAL A 241 -4.57 -1.45 -12.29
N ALA A 242 -5.62 -0.63 -12.45
CA ALA A 242 -6.95 -1.11 -12.79
C ALA A 242 -7.00 -1.81 -14.15
N GLU A 243 -6.31 -1.27 -15.17
CA GLU A 243 -6.13 -1.90 -16.48
C GLU A 243 -5.53 -3.32 -16.33
N ALA A 244 -4.45 -3.44 -15.56
CA ALA A 244 -3.74 -4.70 -15.35
C ALA A 244 -4.57 -5.78 -14.64
N VAL A 245 -5.47 -5.39 -13.73
CA VAL A 245 -6.27 -6.34 -12.94
C VAL A 245 -7.72 -6.47 -13.42
N ASN A 246 -8.08 -5.84 -14.54
CA ASN A 246 -9.46 -5.76 -14.99
C ASN A 246 -10.09 -7.14 -15.30
N ASN A 247 -9.29 -8.08 -15.79
CA ASN A 247 -9.71 -9.44 -16.12
C ASN A 247 -9.44 -10.46 -15.01
N LYS A 248 -9.18 -10.00 -13.77
CA LYS A 248 -8.84 -10.84 -12.62
C LYS A 248 -9.98 -10.80 -11.58
N PRO A 249 -10.93 -11.77 -11.58
CA PRO A 249 -12.09 -11.75 -10.69
C PRO A 249 -11.77 -11.67 -9.20
N ALA A 250 -10.66 -12.29 -8.78
CA ALA A 250 -10.19 -12.26 -7.39
C ALA A 250 -9.73 -10.88 -6.93
N ALA A 251 -9.32 -9.99 -7.85
CA ALA A 251 -8.98 -8.61 -7.52
C ALA A 251 -10.26 -7.79 -7.31
N PHE A 252 -10.75 -7.69 -6.08
CA PHE A 252 -12.05 -7.08 -5.81
C PHE A 252 -11.98 -5.56 -5.61
N GLY A 253 -10.80 -5.02 -5.31
CA GLY A 253 -10.65 -3.59 -5.03
C GLY A 253 -9.23 -3.06 -5.17
N ILE A 254 -9.11 -1.74 -5.24
CA ILE A 254 -7.88 -0.96 -5.17
C ILE A 254 -8.01 0.07 -4.06
N GLU A 255 -7.22 -0.04 -3.00
CA GLU A 255 -7.01 1.00 -2.01
C GLU A 255 -6.03 2.03 -2.55
N LEU A 256 -6.45 3.30 -2.63
CA LEU A 256 -5.72 4.31 -3.37
C LEU A 256 -4.39 4.68 -2.73
N MET A 257 -4.23 4.57 -1.41
CA MET A 257 -2.96 4.91 -0.78
C MET A 257 -2.87 4.35 0.62
N ASN A 258 -1.79 3.62 0.86
CA ASN A 258 -1.38 3.30 2.22
C ASN A 258 -1.06 4.57 3.00
N GLU A 259 -1.61 4.68 4.21
CA GLU A 259 -1.31 5.70 5.20
C GLU A 259 -1.07 7.15 4.72
N PRO A 260 -2.08 7.86 4.15
CA PRO A 260 -1.89 9.22 3.64
C PRO A 260 -1.45 10.19 4.76
N PRO A 261 -0.27 10.86 4.64
CA PRO A 261 0.33 11.55 5.77
C PRO A 261 0.22 13.07 5.77
N ALA A 262 -0.33 13.67 4.71
CA ALA A 262 -0.61 15.10 4.61
C ALA A 262 -2.12 15.31 4.55
N ILE A 263 -2.66 16.16 5.43
CA ILE A 263 -4.11 16.40 5.51
C ILE A 263 -4.43 17.79 4.98
N GLU A 264 -4.32 17.95 3.66
CA GLU A 264 -5.00 19.02 2.91
C GLU A 264 -6.29 18.43 2.37
N ARG A 265 -7.24 18.15 3.28
CA ARG A 265 -8.32 17.18 3.07
C ARG A 265 -9.12 17.42 1.79
N SER A 266 -9.51 18.67 1.53
CA SER A 266 -10.21 19.04 0.29
C SER A 266 -9.42 18.72 -0.98
N VAL A 267 -8.10 18.87 -0.94
CA VAL A 267 -7.17 18.67 -2.06
C VAL A 267 -6.88 17.18 -2.24
N MET A 268 -6.66 16.46 -1.13
CA MET A 268 -6.46 15.02 -1.10
C MET A 268 -7.68 14.28 -1.65
N TYR A 269 -8.90 14.61 -1.22
CA TYR A 269 -10.09 13.96 -1.76
C TYR A 269 -10.32 14.28 -3.23
N LYS A 270 -9.85 15.43 -3.73
CA LYS A 270 -9.87 15.66 -5.18
C LYS A 270 -8.89 14.73 -5.90
N ALA A 271 -7.76 14.39 -5.29
CA ALA A 271 -6.87 13.35 -5.81
C ALA A 271 -7.52 11.96 -5.79
N TRP A 272 -8.20 11.58 -4.69
CA TRP A 272 -8.99 10.35 -4.63
C TRP A 272 -10.03 10.25 -5.73
N GLN A 273 -10.80 11.32 -5.92
CA GLN A 273 -11.80 11.38 -6.98
C GLN A 273 -11.15 11.24 -8.37
N THR A 274 -10.02 11.91 -8.61
CA THR A 274 -9.34 11.86 -9.92
C THR A 274 -8.76 10.47 -10.20
N ALA A 275 -8.20 9.80 -9.19
CA ALA A 275 -7.72 8.43 -9.33
C ALA A 275 -8.87 7.43 -9.51
N ALA A 276 -9.98 7.59 -8.79
CA ALA A 276 -11.18 6.79 -9.01
C ALA A 276 -11.75 6.98 -10.42
N GLU A 277 -11.81 8.22 -10.92
CA GLU A 277 -12.22 8.53 -12.30
C GLU A 277 -11.31 7.83 -13.33
N ALA A 278 -9.99 7.80 -13.11
CA ALA A 278 -9.06 7.08 -13.98
C ALA A 278 -9.23 5.54 -13.91
N ILE A 279 -9.51 4.99 -12.73
CA ILE A 279 -9.85 3.56 -12.56
C ILE A 279 -11.11 3.21 -13.36
N ARG A 280 -12.11 4.10 -13.36
CA ARG A 280 -13.39 3.91 -14.10
C ARG A 280 -13.23 3.95 -15.62
N GLU A 281 -12.10 4.39 -16.16
CA GLU A 281 -11.81 4.23 -17.59
C GLU A 281 -11.61 2.76 -17.99
N PHE A 282 -11.22 1.90 -17.03
CA PHE A 282 -10.90 0.49 -17.26
C PHE A 282 -11.89 -0.47 -16.59
N SER A 283 -12.45 -0.10 -15.44
CA SER A 283 -13.38 -0.96 -14.69
C SER A 283 -14.52 -0.16 -14.05
N ASP A 284 -15.74 -0.52 -14.42
CA ASP A 284 -16.97 0.08 -13.89
C ASP A 284 -17.27 -0.35 -12.44
N ASP A 285 -16.78 -1.52 -12.01
CA ASP A 285 -17.26 -2.21 -10.80
C ASP A 285 -16.18 -2.47 -9.74
N ILE A 286 -14.89 -2.30 -10.04
CA ILE A 286 -13.83 -2.50 -9.04
C ILE A 286 -14.02 -1.55 -7.86
N ALA A 287 -13.92 -2.08 -6.64
CA ALA A 287 -14.04 -1.27 -5.45
C ALA A 287 -12.85 -0.31 -5.32
N VAL A 288 -13.08 0.93 -4.90
CA VAL A 288 -12.03 1.94 -4.70
C VAL A 288 -12.00 2.38 -3.25
N GLY A 289 -10.86 2.13 -2.59
CA GLY A 289 -10.63 2.41 -1.19
C GLY A 289 -10.10 3.82 -0.99
N ILE A 290 -10.79 4.58 -0.13
CA ILE A 290 -10.39 5.93 0.26
C ILE A 290 -10.05 5.96 1.75
N ALA A 291 -9.08 6.80 2.13
CA ALA A 291 -8.67 7.00 3.51
C ALA A 291 -8.53 8.49 3.83
N ASP A 292 -8.75 8.86 5.10
CA ASP A 292 -8.50 10.22 5.61
C ASP A 292 -7.07 10.40 6.13
N THR A 293 -6.56 9.41 6.87
CA THR A 293 -5.29 9.54 7.60
C THR A 293 -4.56 8.21 7.71
N ALA A 294 -3.27 8.28 8.01
CA ALA A 294 -2.44 7.14 8.35
C ALA A 294 -3.03 6.19 9.41
N ASN A 295 -3.59 6.74 10.49
CA ASN A 295 -3.94 5.95 11.65
C ASN A 295 -5.34 6.29 12.17
N GLY A 296 -6.28 5.35 11.96
CA GLY A 296 -7.64 5.45 12.47
C GLY A 296 -8.62 6.18 11.55
N ALA A 297 -9.91 5.93 11.80
CA ALA A 297 -11.00 6.71 11.25
C ALA A 297 -11.28 7.93 12.15
N LEU A 298 -11.25 9.13 11.57
CA LEU A 298 -11.57 10.37 12.28
C LEU A 298 -13.08 10.66 12.19
N PRO A 299 -13.76 11.03 13.29
CA PRO A 299 -15.20 11.31 13.28
C PRO A 299 -15.52 12.73 12.74
N ILE A 300 -14.93 13.12 11.61
CA ILE A 300 -14.97 14.48 11.06
C ILE A 300 -15.97 14.65 9.90
N GLY A 301 -16.53 13.55 9.38
CA GLY A 301 -17.59 13.56 8.36
C GLY A 301 -17.20 14.37 7.11
N ASN A 302 -17.96 15.41 6.78
CA ASN A 302 -17.74 16.22 5.56
C ASN A 302 -16.89 17.48 5.81
N PHE A 303 -16.25 17.62 6.97
CA PHE A 303 -15.44 18.79 7.28
C PHE A 303 -14.37 19.03 6.20
N ASP A 304 -14.23 20.27 5.72
CA ASP A 304 -13.30 20.64 4.64
C ASP A 304 -13.56 19.97 3.26
N LEU A 305 -14.64 19.18 3.08
CA LEU A 305 -14.96 18.64 1.75
C LEU A 305 -15.80 19.61 0.93
N ARG A 306 -15.46 19.71 -0.36
CA ARG A 306 -16.27 20.47 -1.32
C ARG A 306 -17.57 19.74 -1.62
N LYS A 307 -18.60 20.48 -2.05
CA LYS A 307 -19.90 19.90 -2.36
C LYS A 307 -19.79 18.81 -3.43
N GLU A 308 -19.02 19.05 -4.48
CA GLU A 308 -18.83 18.11 -5.59
C GLU A 308 -18.18 16.81 -5.12
N THR A 309 -17.24 16.91 -4.18
CA THR A 309 -16.61 15.75 -3.53
C THR A 309 -17.63 14.96 -2.71
N VAL A 310 -18.47 15.65 -1.93
CA VAL A 310 -19.53 14.98 -1.15
C VAL A 310 -20.55 14.30 -2.05
N ASP A 311 -20.93 14.94 -3.16
CA ASP A 311 -21.85 14.37 -4.16
C ASP A 311 -21.24 13.10 -4.78
N TRP A 312 -19.94 13.11 -5.11
CA TRP A 312 -19.20 11.93 -5.59
C TRP A 312 -19.21 10.80 -4.56
N LEU A 313 -18.84 11.09 -3.31
CA LEU A 313 -18.79 10.12 -2.20
C LEU A 313 -20.13 9.45 -1.91
N THR A 314 -21.23 10.19 -2.06
CA THR A 314 -22.57 9.75 -1.64
C THR A 314 -23.41 9.18 -2.77
N THR A 315 -23.28 9.74 -3.98
CA THR A 315 -24.18 9.45 -5.10
C THR A 315 -23.48 9.21 -6.43
N GLY A 316 -22.27 9.72 -6.62
CA GLY A 316 -21.55 9.67 -7.90
C GLY A 316 -20.93 8.32 -8.19
N ASP A 317 -20.17 7.76 -7.24
CA ASP A 317 -19.57 6.43 -7.36
C ASP A 317 -20.11 5.51 -6.25
N LYS A 318 -20.66 4.36 -6.64
CA LYS A 318 -21.29 3.38 -5.73
C LYS A 318 -20.39 2.21 -5.36
N HIS A 319 -19.16 2.20 -5.88
CA HIS A 319 -18.17 1.19 -5.65
C HIS A 319 -17.00 1.75 -4.82
N LEU A 320 -17.26 2.75 -3.98
CA LEU A 320 -16.28 3.25 -3.00
C LEU A 320 -16.38 2.44 -1.71
N PHE A 321 -15.27 2.33 -0.98
CA PHE A 321 -15.26 1.88 0.41
C PHE A 321 -14.29 2.73 1.25
N TYR A 322 -14.56 2.83 2.55
CA TYR A 322 -13.68 3.55 3.46
C TYR A 322 -12.63 2.58 4.06
N ALA A 323 -11.37 2.78 3.68
CA ALA A 323 -10.22 2.07 4.20
C ALA A 323 -9.66 2.81 5.43
N PHE A 324 -9.29 2.06 6.46
CA PHE A 324 -8.68 2.65 7.66
C PHE A 324 -7.77 1.64 8.35
N HIS A 325 -6.78 2.16 9.07
CA HIS A 325 -5.89 1.37 9.91
C HIS A 325 -6.24 1.56 11.38
N TRP A 326 -5.68 0.69 12.24
CA TRP A 326 -5.67 0.98 13.67
C TRP A 326 -4.42 0.45 14.38
N TYR A 327 -3.62 1.40 14.87
CA TYR A 327 -2.44 1.16 15.72
C TYR A 327 -2.51 1.96 17.04
N GLY A 328 -3.72 2.14 17.58
CA GLY A 328 -3.95 2.76 18.91
C GLY A 328 -4.50 4.18 18.91
N THR A 329 -4.88 4.71 17.75
CA THR A 329 -5.64 5.97 17.65
C THR A 329 -6.86 5.78 16.74
N PRO A 330 -8.08 6.11 17.20
CA PRO A 330 -8.46 6.49 18.57
C PRO A 330 -8.13 5.41 19.61
N GLU A 331 -8.23 5.71 20.91
CA GLU A 331 -7.67 4.90 22.01
C GLU A 331 -8.06 3.41 21.99
N THR A 332 -9.27 3.07 21.50
CA THR A 332 -9.76 1.69 21.44
C THR A 332 -10.10 1.27 20.01
N PRO A 333 -10.00 -0.03 19.67
CA PRO A 333 -10.33 -0.51 18.34
C PRO A 333 -11.83 -0.33 18.05
N ASP A 334 -12.69 -0.54 19.05
CA ASP A 334 -14.13 -0.31 18.94
C ASP A 334 -14.44 1.13 18.53
N THR A 335 -13.78 2.13 19.12
CA THR A 335 -13.99 3.54 18.76
C THR A 335 -13.56 3.81 17.32
N ALA A 336 -12.45 3.20 16.87
CA ALA A 336 -11.97 3.36 15.50
C ALA A 336 -12.96 2.76 14.49
N ILE A 337 -13.47 1.58 14.80
CA ILE A 337 -14.47 0.86 14.00
C ILE A 337 -15.78 1.63 13.95
N ASP A 338 -16.28 2.13 15.09
CA ASP A 338 -17.51 2.93 15.17
C ASP A 338 -17.39 4.23 14.36
N ASN A 339 -16.23 4.91 14.43
CA ASN A 339 -15.97 6.09 13.61
C ASN A 339 -15.99 5.75 12.12
N ALA A 340 -15.35 4.65 11.72
CA ALA A 340 -15.34 4.19 10.33
C ALA A 340 -16.76 3.86 9.85
N ILE A 341 -17.52 3.09 10.61
CA ILE A 341 -18.93 2.76 10.32
C ILE A 341 -19.75 4.04 10.17
N GLY A 342 -19.58 5.02 11.06
CA GLY A 342 -20.28 6.30 10.95
C GLY A 342 -19.97 7.08 9.66
N LEU A 343 -18.74 7.00 9.16
CA LEU A 343 -18.38 7.55 7.84
C LEU A 343 -19.00 6.73 6.70
N GLY A 344 -18.90 5.40 6.78
CA GLY A 344 -19.49 4.47 5.81
C GLY A 344 -21.00 4.66 5.66
N GLU A 345 -21.74 4.74 6.77
CA GLU A 345 -23.18 5.03 6.78
C GLU A 345 -23.50 6.40 6.19
N LYS A 346 -22.69 7.41 6.51
CA LYS A 346 -22.86 8.78 6.01
C LYS A 346 -22.67 8.89 4.50
N TRP A 347 -21.76 8.10 3.93
CA TRP A 347 -21.47 8.11 2.50
C TRP A 347 -22.12 6.96 1.73
N GLY A 348 -22.76 6.01 2.41
CA GLY A 348 -23.43 4.87 1.78
C GLY A 348 -22.46 3.83 1.21
N MET A 349 -21.34 3.59 1.90
CA MET A 349 -20.28 2.67 1.49
C MET A 349 -19.87 1.71 2.62
N PRO A 350 -19.35 0.52 2.31
CA PRO A 350 -18.76 -0.35 3.33
C PRO A 350 -17.46 0.24 3.86
N VAL A 351 -17.02 -0.28 5.01
CA VAL A 351 -15.71 0.02 5.60
C VAL A 351 -14.85 -1.23 5.70
N HIS A 352 -13.53 -1.06 5.68
CA HIS A 352 -12.59 -2.15 5.78
C HIS A 352 -11.37 -1.73 6.61
N LEU A 353 -11.03 -2.53 7.63
CA LEU A 353 -9.84 -2.32 8.45
C LEU A 353 -8.62 -2.91 7.73
N THR A 354 -7.93 -2.10 6.93
CA THR A 354 -6.93 -2.58 5.97
C THR A 354 -5.59 -2.93 6.62
N GLU A 355 -5.29 -2.37 7.79
CA GLU A 355 -4.14 -2.77 8.60
C GLU A 355 -4.39 -2.64 10.12
N PHE A 356 -3.90 -3.62 10.88
CA PHE A 356 -3.85 -3.63 12.33
C PHE A 356 -2.89 -4.72 12.83
N GLY A 357 -2.56 -4.73 14.12
CA GLY A 357 -1.72 -5.77 14.72
C GLY A 357 -0.24 -5.48 14.50
N GLY A 358 0.59 -6.52 14.38
CA GLY A 358 2.06 -6.45 14.24
C GLY A 358 2.78 -5.85 15.45
N TYR A 359 2.45 -4.61 15.78
CA TYR A 359 2.84 -3.88 16.98
C TYR A 359 1.87 -4.14 18.14
N GLY A 360 2.40 -4.30 19.35
CA GLY A 360 1.61 -4.55 20.57
C GLY A 360 1.30 -6.03 20.85
N GLY A 361 1.73 -6.94 19.96
CA GLY A 361 1.62 -8.39 20.12
C GLY A 361 0.25 -8.98 19.76
N ASP A 362 0.18 -10.31 19.71
CA ASP A 362 -1.00 -11.04 19.24
C ASP A 362 -2.26 -10.77 20.06
N ASP A 363 -2.14 -10.51 21.37
CA ASP A 363 -3.30 -10.18 22.22
C ASP A 363 -3.98 -8.87 21.79
N TYR A 364 -3.19 -7.87 21.37
CA TYR A 364 -3.68 -6.60 20.87
C TYR A 364 -4.29 -6.77 19.48
N GLY A 365 -3.60 -7.50 18.59
CA GLY A 365 -4.14 -7.89 17.29
C GLY A 365 -5.48 -8.61 17.41
N CYS A 366 -5.60 -9.54 18.36
CA CYS A 366 -6.83 -10.28 18.56
C CYS A 366 -7.95 -9.49 19.21
N ALA A 367 -7.66 -8.50 20.05
CA ALA A 367 -8.68 -7.57 20.50
C ALA A 367 -9.29 -6.82 19.30
N THR A 368 -8.44 -6.31 18.40
CA THR A 368 -8.89 -5.58 17.20
C THR A 368 -9.66 -6.46 16.23
N GLN A 369 -9.15 -7.65 15.90
CA GLN A 369 -9.84 -8.56 14.97
C GLN A 369 -11.21 -9.01 15.52
N ARG A 370 -11.31 -9.25 16.84
CA ARG A 370 -12.60 -9.57 17.48
C ARG A 370 -13.58 -8.40 17.40
N ALA A 371 -13.12 -7.17 17.64
CA ALA A 371 -13.97 -5.98 17.52
C ALA A 371 -14.48 -5.81 16.08
N ALA A 372 -13.60 -5.91 15.08
CA ALA A 372 -13.97 -5.80 13.67
C ALA A 372 -14.98 -6.89 13.27
N LYS A 373 -14.72 -8.15 13.64
CA LYS A 373 -15.62 -9.28 13.38
C LYS A 373 -16.99 -9.10 14.06
N ALA A 374 -17.03 -8.62 15.30
CA ALA A 374 -18.29 -8.37 16.01
C ALA A 374 -19.14 -7.28 15.34
N ALA A 375 -18.49 -6.30 14.70
CA ALA A 375 -19.14 -5.24 13.93
C ALA A 375 -19.43 -5.62 12.47
N GLY A 376 -19.04 -6.84 12.03
CA GLY A 376 -19.18 -7.26 10.63
C GLY A 376 -18.24 -6.54 9.66
N VAL A 377 -17.15 -5.95 10.17
CA VAL A 377 -16.14 -5.22 9.39
C VAL A 377 -15.03 -6.18 9.00
N GLY A 378 -14.67 -6.16 7.70
CA GLY A 378 -13.53 -6.91 7.19
C GLY A 378 -12.21 -6.37 7.74
N SER A 379 -11.19 -7.23 7.84
CA SER A 379 -9.90 -6.84 8.44
C SER A 379 -8.71 -7.57 7.83
N SER A 380 -7.58 -6.86 7.67
CA SER A 380 -6.32 -7.44 7.20
C SER A 380 -5.19 -7.19 8.19
N TYR A 381 -4.62 -8.27 8.73
CA TYR A 381 -3.54 -8.20 9.73
C TYR A 381 -2.23 -7.71 9.09
N TRP A 382 -1.52 -6.80 9.76
CA TRP A 382 -0.15 -6.43 9.43
C TRP A 382 0.80 -7.25 10.30
N HIS A 383 1.56 -8.19 9.75
CA HIS A 383 1.54 -8.64 8.36
C HIS A 383 1.95 -10.11 8.26
N TYR A 384 1.73 -10.70 7.07
CA TYR A 384 2.00 -12.11 6.84
C TYR A 384 3.48 -12.43 7.11
N SER A 385 4.40 -11.71 6.50
CA SER A 385 5.83 -11.85 6.75
C SER A 385 6.58 -10.66 6.18
N ASP A 386 7.87 -10.53 6.48
CA ASP A 386 8.61 -9.28 6.27
C ASP A 386 9.05 -9.05 4.82
N TYR A 387 9.01 -10.08 3.95
CA TYR A 387 9.36 -10.00 2.52
C TYR A 387 10.59 -9.12 2.23
N CYS A 388 11.64 -9.24 3.05
CA CYS A 388 12.78 -8.34 2.95
C CYS A 388 14.15 -8.97 3.19
N TRP A 389 15.09 -8.54 2.35
CA TRP A 389 16.53 -8.61 2.54
C TRP A 389 17.10 -7.19 2.70
N PRO A 390 18.13 -6.92 3.53
CA PRO A 390 18.88 -7.82 4.41
C PRO A 390 18.49 -7.69 5.89
N LYS A 391 18.33 -8.83 6.59
CA LYS A 391 17.99 -8.84 8.03
C LYS A 391 19.19 -8.88 8.96
N HIS A 392 20.20 -9.70 8.66
CA HIS A 392 21.40 -9.83 9.48
C HIS A 392 22.64 -10.12 8.61
N CYS A 393 23.73 -9.41 8.90
CA CYS A 393 24.99 -9.56 8.16
C CYS A 393 25.88 -10.59 8.87
N PRO A 394 26.54 -11.49 8.13
CA PRO A 394 27.47 -12.45 8.74
C PRO A 394 28.68 -11.82 9.47
N ASP A 395 28.99 -10.55 9.23
CA ASP A 395 30.26 -9.90 9.59
C ASP A 395 30.14 -8.68 10.53
N GLY A 396 28.94 -8.31 10.98
CA GLY A 396 28.78 -7.22 11.97
C GLY A 396 29.31 -5.87 11.48
N SER A 397 28.94 -5.46 10.25
CA SER A 397 29.31 -4.18 9.65
C SER A 397 29.25 -3.01 10.66
N PRO A 398 30.22 -2.07 10.65
CA PRO A 398 30.31 -0.97 11.62
C PRO A 398 29.10 -0.03 11.66
N ASP A 399 28.25 -0.05 10.63
CA ASP A 399 27.02 0.74 10.53
C ASP A 399 25.74 -0.03 10.87
N GLY A 400 25.82 -1.35 11.09
CA GLY A 400 24.68 -2.22 11.40
C GLY A 400 23.91 -2.77 10.19
N TYR A 401 24.35 -2.53 8.94
CA TYR A 401 23.59 -2.88 7.73
C TYR A 401 24.41 -3.64 6.69
N CYS A 402 23.76 -4.52 5.93
CA CYS A 402 24.47 -5.41 5.01
C CYS A 402 24.75 -4.72 3.68
N PRO A 403 25.90 -5.04 3.04
CA PRO A 403 26.10 -4.67 1.65
C PRO A 403 24.92 -5.19 0.82
N LEU A 404 24.43 -4.36 -0.11
CA LEU A 404 23.49 -4.83 -1.11
C LEU A 404 24.17 -5.95 -1.91
N PRO A 405 23.54 -7.13 -2.06
CA PRO A 405 24.15 -8.24 -2.75
C PRO A 405 24.29 -7.90 -4.25
N ASP A 406 25.37 -8.40 -4.86
CA ASP A 406 25.49 -8.40 -6.31
C ASP A 406 24.53 -9.46 -6.89
N GLY A 407 23.54 -9.06 -7.68
CA GLY A 407 22.57 -9.97 -8.33
C GLY A 407 21.12 -9.75 -7.90
N ASP A 408 20.30 -10.81 -8.00
CA ASP A 408 18.86 -10.77 -7.72
C ASP A 408 18.61 -10.45 -6.24
N ARG A 409 17.88 -9.37 -6.01
CA ARG A 409 17.42 -8.92 -4.70
C ARG A 409 16.04 -9.51 -4.45
N TRP A 410 15.61 -9.50 -3.20
CA TRP A 410 14.21 -9.77 -2.89
C TRP A 410 13.75 -8.85 -1.78
N GLY A 411 12.98 -7.84 -2.17
CA GLY A 411 12.45 -6.87 -1.24
C GLY A 411 13.52 -6.01 -0.58
N ALA A 412 13.11 -5.24 0.42
CA ALA A 412 14.00 -4.39 1.18
C ALA A 412 13.51 -4.15 2.61
N CYS A 413 14.39 -4.28 3.60
CA CYS A 413 14.04 -4.09 5.01
C CYS A 413 14.11 -2.59 5.35
N ILE A 414 13.13 -1.82 4.87
CA ILE A 414 13.12 -0.35 5.01
C ILE A 414 12.17 0.07 6.14
N THR A 415 10.87 0.08 5.91
CA THR A 415 9.86 0.53 6.86
C THR A 415 9.07 -0.65 7.43
N GLY A 416 8.70 -0.56 8.71
CA GLY A 416 7.70 -1.43 9.31
C GLY A 416 7.99 -2.94 9.30
N TRP A 417 9.23 -3.35 9.03
CA TRP A 417 9.56 -4.73 8.64
C TRP A 417 9.72 -5.72 9.80
N GLY A 418 9.89 -5.27 11.05
CA GLY A 418 10.26 -6.15 12.16
C GLY A 418 9.10 -6.78 12.94
N SER A 419 7.90 -6.92 12.38
CA SER A 419 6.68 -7.14 13.19
C SER A 419 5.69 -8.16 12.60
N GLY A 420 6.13 -9.03 11.70
CA GLY A 420 5.28 -10.02 11.03
C GLY A 420 5.04 -11.31 11.82
N ASN A 421 3.86 -11.90 11.63
CA ASN A 421 3.49 -13.23 12.14
C ASN A 421 2.64 -13.95 11.07
N ASN A 422 3.28 -14.85 10.32
CA ASN A 422 2.62 -15.60 9.23
C ASN A 422 1.52 -16.55 9.71
N SER A 423 1.48 -16.82 11.02
CA SER A 423 0.55 -17.72 11.69
C SER A 423 -0.43 -16.96 12.59
N PHE A 424 -0.51 -15.63 12.49
CA PHE A 424 -1.47 -14.86 13.27
C PHE A 424 -2.90 -15.32 12.95
N ALA A 425 -3.60 -15.77 13.97
CA ALA A 425 -5.02 -16.10 13.91
C ALA A 425 -5.59 -16.02 15.33
N CYS A 426 -6.83 -15.53 15.44
CA CYS A 426 -7.49 -15.39 16.73
C CYS A 426 -8.44 -16.55 16.99
N PRO A 427 -8.36 -17.22 18.16
CA PRO A 427 -9.23 -18.33 18.54
C PRO A 427 -10.72 -18.02 18.52
#